data_AF-A0A9W6F5Y2-F1
#
_entry.id   AF-A0A9W6F5Y2-F1
#
_cell.length_a   1.000
_cell.length_b   1.000
_cell.length_c   1.000
_cell.angle_alpha   90.00
_cell.angle_beta   90.00
_cell.angle_gamma   90.00
#
_symmetry.space_group_name_H-M   'P 1'
#
loop_
_entity.id
_entity.type
_entity.pdbx_description
1 polymer ?
#
loop_
_entity_poly.entity_id
_entity_poly.type
_entity_poly.pdbx_seq_one_letter_code
_entity_poly.pdbx_strand_id
1 'polypeptide(L)'
;MAEPGEEVAAPAPTPAPSPDPVLFELYGSERPPVELLPEVPLSPIVNSCWLPGDAKAMLAENWVPNPPEEVEAAEGSGPPPPSFNGAAPEYNEMVRRLSRCAPFLEWNKLTIQAKEMEKELATLKGADAEAKGAELEVLRVAIADAEAAVVDLKASFTDDPLSLVPWMQALTDLADGGLTTFEVSGSGWPYCSLRSLFGELPSAAPTAGFFDGAERILGTFKRRYEKERGPNRIQLLLKMAPNVFTDAWASGGPAGAVAAVEAFVERARSNVFGPDGGMDAESGAVLPLDLVQLGWWDFKNSDPLPVLKALQKLATDQLEVNEETDEVAITEPKKIRGIGLVDFPAEQLKAVIQAGVPITCVQVEHSVLVRSSSPVLALCARYGIKVLARGGTLGGLISEKYMGATPPDPVKGDPDLDTVPGCLDMVNNIGGWTKLQEALSVIKDIADKHGVKPETVALRWQIDAGCFPLVVTRWDKRVWRQFGYLGWASPEISGGKPGVDAALFQVESFLDVDDVTRLEALAIVHASS
;
A
#
# COMPACT_ATOMS: atom_id res chain seq x y z
N MET A 1 -59.77 -26.47 7.44
CA MET A 1 -59.30 -26.16 6.07
C MET A 1 -58.17 -25.17 6.24
N ALA A 2 -56.94 -25.63 6.05
CA ALA A 2 -55.74 -24.80 6.01
C ALA A 2 -55.17 -24.97 4.60
N GLU A 3 -54.87 -23.87 3.94
CA GLU A 3 -54.37 -23.86 2.56
C GLU A 3 -52.95 -24.46 2.46
N PRO A 4 -52.62 -25.13 1.34
CA PRO A 4 -51.28 -25.68 1.12
C PRO A 4 -50.29 -24.57 0.73
N GLY A 5 -49.05 -24.72 1.20
CA GLY A 5 -48.03 -23.69 1.23
C GLY A 5 -47.53 -23.18 -0.12
N GLU A 6 -47.21 -21.89 -0.14
CA GLU A 6 -46.37 -21.26 -1.16
C GLU A 6 -44.96 -21.84 -1.11
N GLU A 7 -44.54 -22.44 -2.22
CA GLU A 7 -43.16 -22.74 -2.52
C GLU A 7 -42.37 -21.42 -2.60
N VAL A 8 -41.51 -21.18 -1.62
CA VAL A 8 -40.56 -20.06 -1.66
C VAL A 8 -39.58 -20.32 -2.79
N ALA A 9 -39.75 -19.61 -3.90
CA ALA A 9 -38.82 -19.67 -5.04
C ALA A 9 -37.39 -19.40 -4.56
N ALA A 10 -36.46 -20.28 -4.93
CA ALA A 10 -35.05 -20.10 -4.65
C ALA A 10 -34.60 -18.73 -5.20
N PRO A 11 -33.85 -17.92 -4.43
CA PRO A 11 -33.37 -16.63 -4.91
C PRO A 11 -32.57 -16.82 -6.19
N ALA A 12 -32.85 -16.01 -7.21
CA ALA A 12 -32.09 -16.00 -8.44
C ALA A 12 -30.59 -15.85 -8.12
N PRO A 13 -29.69 -16.58 -8.81
CA PRO A 13 -28.26 -16.47 -8.57
C PRO A 13 -27.83 -15.02 -8.74
N THR A 14 -27.20 -14.46 -7.72
CA THR A 14 -26.59 -13.14 -7.78
C THR A 14 -25.61 -13.09 -8.96
N PRO A 15 -25.66 -12.08 -9.83
CA PRO A 15 -24.71 -11.96 -10.93
C PRO A 15 -23.29 -11.95 -10.38
N ALA A 16 -22.38 -12.67 -11.04
CA ALA A 16 -20.98 -12.68 -10.66
C ALA A 16 -20.44 -11.24 -10.66
N PRO A 17 -19.67 -10.84 -9.63
CA PRO A 17 -19.13 -9.49 -9.54
C PRO A 17 -18.21 -9.22 -10.74
N SER A 18 -18.26 -8.00 -11.28
CA SER A 18 -17.37 -7.57 -12.34
C SER A 18 -15.90 -7.56 -11.88
N PRO A 19 -14.94 -7.86 -12.76
CA PRO A 19 -13.52 -7.82 -12.39
C PRO A 19 -13.06 -6.41 -12.07
N ASP A 20 -11.97 -6.31 -11.31
CA ASP A 20 -11.27 -5.04 -11.08
C ASP A 20 -10.75 -4.51 -12.43
N PRO A 21 -11.10 -3.28 -12.82
CA PRO A 21 -10.78 -2.77 -14.15
C PRO A 21 -9.27 -2.63 -14.38
N VAL A 22 -8.48 -2.29 -13.35
CA VAL A 22 -7.02 -2.13 -13.47
C VAL A 22 -6.34 -3.48 -13.61
N LEU A 23 -6.72 -4.46 -12.79
CA LEU A 23 -6.15 -5.81 -12.87
C LEU A 23 -6.57 -6.52 -14.16
N PHE A 24 -7.78 -6.28 -14.65
CA PHE A 24 -8.24 -6.80 -15.93
C PHE A 24 -7.45 -6.21 -17.09
N GLU A 25 -7.26 -4.90 -17.13
CA GLU A 25 -6.49 -4.23 -18.20
C GLU A 25 -5.03 -4.65 -18.22
N LEU A 26 -4.37 -4.71 -17.06
CA LEU A 26 -2.93 -5.00 -16.97
C LEU A 26 -2.61 -6.49 -17.13
N TYR A 27 -3.45 -7.36 -16.57
CA TYR A 27 -3.12 -8.77 -16.36
C TYR A 27 -4.16 -9.75 -16.90
N GLY A 28 -5.27 -9.26 -17.45
CA GLY A 28 -6.42 -10.10 -17.83
C GLY A 28 -7.05 -10.83 -16.64
N SER A 29 -6.88 -10.31 -15.42
CA SER A 29 -7.40 -10.96 -14.22
C SER A 29 -8.91 -10.77 -14.08
N GLU A 30 -9.61 -11.86 -13.76
CA GLU A 30 -11.05 -11.85 -13.45
C GLU A 30 -11.34 -11.56 -11.96
N ARG A 31 -10.32 -11.20 -11.17
CA ARG A 31 -10.49 -10.95 -9.74
C ARG A 31 -11.41 -9.74 -9.51
N PRO A 32 -12.49 -9.87 -8.74
CA PRO A 32 -13.32 -8.73 -8.39
C PRO A 32 -12.60 -7.83 -7.36
N PRO A 33 -12.95 -6.53 -7.29
CA PRO A 33 -12.45 -5.65 -6.23
C PRO A 33 -12.77 -6.23 -4.85
N VAL A 34 -11.80 -6.13 -3.94
CA VAL A 34 -11.97 -6.54 -2.54
C VAL A 34 -11.89 -5.30 -1.67
N GLU A 35 -12.83 -5.15 -0.74
CA GLU A 35 -12.81 -4.08 0.26
C GLU A 35 -12.18 -4.57 1.57
N LEU A 36 -11.31 -3.75 2.18
CA LEU A 36 -10.81 -3.91 3.55
C LEU A 36 -11.92 -3.60 4.56
N LEU A 37 -12.58 -2.47 4.33
CA LEU A 37 -13.73 -1.91 5.03
C LEU A 37 -14.66 -1.33 3.96
N PRO A 38 -15.96 -1.10 4.26
CA PRO A 38 -16.83 -0.39 3.33
C PRO A 38 -16.16 0.89 2.80
N GLU A 39 -16.11 1.04 1.47
CA GLU A 39 -15.50 2.17 0.73
C GLU A 39 -13.96 2.26 0.78
N VAL A 40 -13.29 1.32 1.44
CA VAL A 40 -11.82 1.23 1.50
C VAL A 40 -11.36 -0.01 0.75
N PRO A 41 -10.92 0.11 -0.51
CA PRO A 41 -10.44 -1.04 -1.26
C PRO A 41 -9.14 -1.61 -0.69
N LEU A 42 -8.89 -2.88 -0.95
CA LEU A 42 -7.69 -3.62 -0.59
C LEU A 42 -7.09 -4.22 -1.86
N SER A 43 -5.89 -3.77 -2.22
CA SER A 43 -5.14 -4.38 -3.31
C SER A 43 -4.73 -5.83 -2.98
N PRO A 44 -4.59 -6.72 -3.99
CA PRO A 44 -4.28 -8.13 -3.74
C PRO A 44 -2.92 -8.36 -3.05
N ILE A 45 -1.99 -7.42 -3.20
CA ILE A 45 -0.67 -7.42 -2.56
C ILE A 45 -0.47 -6.03 -1.94
N VAL A 46 -0.03 -5.99 -0.68
CA VAL A 46 0.19 -4.76 0.07
C VAL A 46 1.68 -4.40 0.06
N ASN A 47 2.00 -3.12 -0.14
CA ASN A 47 3.38 -2.62 -0.12
C ASN A 47 3.78 -2.20 1.31
N SER A 48 4.67 -2.93 1.95
CA SER A 48 5.32 -2.53 3.21
C SER A 48 6.45 -1.56 2.91
N CYS A 49 6.24 -0.27 3.18
CA CYS A 49 7.15 0.80 2.78
C CYS A 49 8.32 0.97 3.74
N TRP A 50 9.47 0.37 3.42
CA TRP A 50 10.71 0.57 4.19
C TRP A 50 11.55 1.64 3.52
N LEU A 51 11.70 2.81 4.15
CA LEU A 51 12.41 3.93 3.54
C LEU A 51 13.90 3.59 3.27
N PRO A 52 14.46 4.00 2.12
CA PRO A 52 15.87 3.78 1.79
C PRO A 52 16.82 4.72 2.56
N GLY A 53 16.28 5.77 3.17
CA GLY A 53 17.02 6.78 3.92
C GLY A 53 16.13 7.51 4.92
N ASP A 54 16.70 8.51 5.59
CA ASP A 54 15.96 9.35 6.52
C ASP A 54 14.91 10.21 5.80
N ALA A 55 13.70 10.28 6.35
CA ALA A 55 12.59 10.99 5.74
C ALA A 55 12.86 12.49 5.54
N LYS A 56 13.66 13.14 6.41
CA LYS A 56 14.00 14.56 6.23
C LYS A 56 14.89 14.74 5.01
N ALA A 57 15.81 13.82 4.74
CA ALA A 57 16.65 13.87 3.54
C ALA A 57 15.80 13.64 2.28
N MET A 58 14.92 12.64 2.30
CA MET A 58 14.04 12.33 1.18
C MET A 58 13.06 13.47 0.84
N LEU A 59 12.50 14.12 1.87
CA LEU A 59 11.61 15.29 1.71
C LEU A 59 12.35 16.58 1.30
N ALA A 60 13.68 16.57 1.28
CA ALA A 60 14.52 17.68 0.81
C ALA A 60 15.08 17.44 -0.60
N GLU A 61 14.78 16.30 -1.22
CA GLU A 61 15.14 16.05 -2.62
C GLU A 61 14.45 17.04 -3.57
N ASN A 62 15.03 17.23 -4.75
CA ASN A 62 14.50 18.14 -5.76
C ASN A 62 14.78 17.59 -7.16
N TRP A 63 13.73 17.43 -7.97
CA TRP A 63 13.88 16.97 -9.35
C TRP A 63 14.26 18.11 -10.32
N VAL A 64 13.93 19.36 -9.98
CA VAL A 64 14.23 20.53 -10.80
C VAL A 64 15.73 20.78 -10.76
N PRO A 65 16.43 20.71 -11.92
CA PRO A 65 17.87 20.94 -11.94
C PRO A 65 18.21 22.33 -11.40
N ASN A 66 19.25 22.42 -10.57
CA ASN A 66 19.78 23.73 -10.19
C ASN A 66 20.18 24.50 -11.46
N PRO A 67 19.85 25.80 -11.58
CA PRO A 67 20.45 26.62 -12.62
C PRO A 67 21.97 26.53 -12.47
N PRO A 68 22.74 26.44 -13.56
CA PRO A 68 24.19 26.46 -13.46
C PRO A 68 24.60 27.72 -12.69
N GLU A 69 25.49 27.57 -11.69
CA GLU A 69 26.10 28.72 -11.03
C GLU A 69 26.64 29.65 -12.12
N GLU A 70 26.45 30.96 -11.98
CA GLU A 70 27.07 31.95 -12.86
C GLU A 70 28.59 31.83 -12.73
N VAL A 71 29.18 30.93 -13.51
CA VAL A 71 30.62 30.84 -13.64
C VAL A 71 31.00 32.14 -14.36
N GLU A 72 31.62 33.08 -13.64
CA GLU A 72 32.31 34.20 -14.27
C GLU A 72 33.11 33.62 -15.44
N ALA A 73 32.85 34.11 -16.65
CA ALA A 73 33.36 33.53 -17.88
C ALA A 73 34.89 33.54 -17.88
N ALA A 74 35.50 32.47 -17.34
CA ALA A 74 36.92 32.26 -17.46
C ALA A 74 37.23 32.00 -18.94
N GLU A 75 38.19 32.73 -19.49
CA GLU A 75 38.67 32.55 -20.85
C GLU A 75 39.04 31.07 -21.09
N GLY A 76 38.21 30.37 -21.87
CA GLY A 76 38.37 28.94 -22.15
C GLY A 76 37.17 28.05 -21.81
N SER A 77 36.02 28.59 -21.41
CA SER A 77 34.80 27.79 -21.27
C SER A 77 34.43 27.15 -22.62
N GLY A 78 34.10 25.85 -22.58
CA GLY A 78 33.74 25.06 -23.76
C GLY A 78 32.52 25.63 -24.51
N PRO A 79 32.12 25.00 -25.63
CA PRO A 79 30.93 25.44 -26.35
C PRO A 79 29.73 25.53 -25.40
N PRO A 80 28.83 26.52 -25.58
CA PRO A 80 27.63 26.64 -24.76
C PRO A 80 26.82 25.34 -24.81
N PRO A 81 26.12 24.98 -23.72
CA PRO A 81 25.28 23.79 -23.73
C PRO A 81 24.25 23.86 -24.88
N PRO A 82 23.89 22.72 -25.48
CA PRO A 82 22.93 22.68 -26.58
C PRO A 82 21.57 23.22 -26.13
N SER A 83 20.83 23.84 -27.05
CA SER A 83 19.50 24.40 -26.77
C SER A 83 18.42 23.34 -26.48
N PHE A 84 18.70 22.08 -26.75
CA PHE A 84 17.83 20.95 -26.48
C PHE A 84 18.60 19.84 -25.76
N ASN A 85 18.05 19.37 -24.65
CA ASN A 85 18.53 18.21 -23.92
C ASN A 85 17.47 17.10 -23.94
N GLY A 86 17.64 16.11 -24.80
CA GLY A 86 16.71 14.96 -24.90
C GLY A 86 16.68 14.06 -23.66
N ALA A 87 17.67 14.15 -22.78
CA ALA A 87 17.73 13.40 -21.53
C ALA A 87 17.05 14.12 -20.35
N ALA A 88 16.50 15.32 -20.55
CA ALA A 88 15.91 16.09 -19.46
C ALA A 88 14.62 15.42 -18.92
N PRO A 89 14.34 15.47 -17.60
CA PRO A 89 13.15 14.84 -17.00
C PRO A 89 11.83 15.34 -17.59
N GLU A 90 11.79 16.58 -18.08
CA GLU A 90 10.62 17.21 -18.71
C GLU A 90 10.17 16.48 -19.98
N TYR A 91 11.10 15.86 -20.71
CA TYR A 91 10.81 15.12 -21.94
C TYR A 91 10.66 13.61 -21.71
N ASN A 92 10.93 13.14 -20.50
CA ASN A 92 10.96 11.72 -20.16
C ASN A 92 9.93 11.39 -19.07
N GLU A 93 10.22 11.74 -17.83
CA GLU A 93 9.38 11.38 -16.68
C GLU A 93 8.09 12.18 -16.63
N MET A 94 8.17 13.50 -16.83
CA MET A 94 6.99 14.36 -16.81
C MET A 94 5.96 13.94 -17.85
N VAL A 95 6.40 13.58 -19.07
CA VAL A 95 5.51 13.14 -20.15
C VAL A 95 4.79 11.84 -19.75
N ARG A 96 5.53 10.86 -19.21
CA ARG A 96 4.94 9.59 -18.75
C ARG A 96 3.91 9.83 -17.64
N ARG A 97 4.26 10.62 -16.63
CA ARG A 97 3.38 10.95 -15.51
C ARG A 97 2.12 11.70 -15.96
N LEU A 98 2.30 12.79 -16.71
CA LEU A 98 1.19 13.64 -17.16
C LEU A 98 0.21 12.87 -18.06
N SER A 99 0.72 11.99 -18.94
CA SER A 99 -0.13 11.20 -19.86
C SER A 99 -1.12 10.26 -19.16
N ARG A 100 -0.90 9.98 -17.87
CA ARG A 100 -1.73 9.09 -17.05
C ARG A 100 -2.57 9.85 -16.01
N CYS A 101 -2.45 11.18 -15.96
CA CYS A 101 -3.22 12.00 -15.04
C CYS A 101 -4.69 12.08 -15.46
N ALA A 102 -5.59 12.15 -14.48
CA ALA A 102 -7.03 12.16 -14.71
C ALA A 102 -7.49 13.30 -15.65
N PRO A 103 -7.02 14.56 -15.50
CA PRO A 103 -7.39 15.63 -16.44
C PRO A 103 -6.95 15.35 -17.88
N PHE A 104 -5.78 14.74 -18.08
CA PHE A 104 -5.28 14.43 -19.42
C PHE A 104 -6.08 13.31 -20.09
N LEU A 105 -6.43 12.28 -19.33
CA LEU A 105 -7.28 11.19 -19.82
C LEU A 105 -8.69 11.67 -20.17
N GLU A 106 -9.27 12.56 -19.34
CA GLU A 106 -10.58 13.14 -19.63
C GLU A 106 -10.52 14.06 -20.86
N TRP A 107 -9.52 14.93 -20.97
CA TRP A 107 -9.30 15.76 -22.17
C TRP A 107 -9.21 14.91 -23.44
N ASN A 108 -8.45 13.81 -23.40
CA ASN A 108 -8.31 12.90 -24.54
C ASN A 108 -9.65 12.24 -24.91
N LYS A 109 -10.39 11.74 -23.91
CA LYS A 109 -11.72 11.13 -24.09
C LYS A 109 -12.71 12.12 -24.71
N LEU A 110 -12.81 13.34 -24.19
CA LEU A 110 -13.71 14.38 -24.70
C LEU A 110 -13.36 14.74 -26.16
N THR A 111 -12.07 14.82 -26.48
CA THR A 111 -11.59 15.08 -27.85
C THR A 111 -11.97 13.96 -28.82
N ILE A 112 -11.88 12.69 -28.40
CA ILE A 112 -12.35 11.54 -29.19
C ILE A 112 -13.86 11.64 -29.43
N GLN A 113 -14.64 11.90 -28.38
CA GLN A 113 -16.10 12.05 -28.48
C GLN A 113 -16.49 13.20 -29.40
N ALA A 114 -15.78 14.33 -29.36
CA ALA A 114 -16.05 15.48 -30.22
C ALA A 114 -15.82 15.12 -31.69
N LYS A 115 -14.74 14.39 -32.00
CA LYS A 115 -14.46 13.92 -33.35
C LYS A 115 -15.53 12.96 -33.87
N GLU A 116 -16.02 12.04 -33.04
CA GLU A 116 -17.11 11.13 -33.40
C GLU A 116 -18.41 11.91 -33.65
N MET A 117 -18.73 12.86 -32.77
CA MET A 117 -19.89 13.72 -32.88
C MET A 117 -19.85 14.62 -34.12
N GLU A 118 -18.69 15.19 -34.48
CA GLU A 118 -18.49 15.95 -35.72
C GLU A 118 -18.75 15.09 -36.97
N LYS A 119 -18.35 13.82 -36.93
CA LYS A 119 -18.61 12.87 -38.02
C LYS A 119 -20.10 12.54 -38.14
N GLU A 120 -20.80 12.34 -37.03
CA GLU A 120 -22.25 12.13 -37.02
C GLU A 120 -23.00 13.37 -37.54
N LEU A 121 -22.64 14.55 -37.04
CA LEU A 121 -23.23 15.83 -37.43
C LEU A 121 -23.17 16.07 -38.95
N ALA A 122 -22.06 15.70 -39.59
CA ALA A 122 -21.89 15.82 -41.05
C ALA A 122 -22.90 15.00 -41.87
N THR A 123 -23.57 14.01 -41.25
CA THR A 123 -24.58 13.16 -41.89
C THR A 123 -26.01 13.57 -41.60
N LEU A 124 -26.23 14.42 -40.59
CA LEU A 124 -27.54 14.88 -40.14
C LEU A 124 -27.98 16.15 -40.89
N LYS A 125 -29.29 16.43 -40.88
CA LYS A 125 -29.89 17.64 -41.46
C LYS A 125 -31.06 18.13 -40.60
N GLY A 126 -31.38 19.42 -40.71
CA GLY A 126 -32.54 20.01 -40.02
C GLY A 126 -32.37 20.01 -38.50
N ALA A 127 -33.47 19.79 -37.78
CA ALA A 127 -33.50 19.89 -36.31
C ALA A 127 -32.50 18.95 -35.61
N ASP A 128 -32.28 17.75 -36.13
CA ASP A 128 -31.33 16.79 -35.54
C ASP A 128 -29.88 17.27 -35.66
N ALA A 129 -29.53 17.97 -36.75
CA ALA A 129 -28.21 18.57 -36.91
C ALA A 129 -28.04 19.79 -35.99
N GLU A 130 -29.07 20.60 -35.80
CA GLU A 130 -29.04 21.73 -34.86
C GLU A 130 -28.86 21.26 -33.42
N ALA A 131 -29.62 20.24 -32.99
CA ALA A 131 -29.49 19.64 -31.66
C ALA A 131 -28.09 19.05 -31.43
N LYS A 132 -27.59 18.25 -32.37
CA LYS A 132 -26.26 17.65 -32.29
C LYS A 132 -25.14 18.70 -32.34
N GLY A 133 -25.34 19.78 -33.07
CA GLY A 133 -24.43 20.94 -33.09
C GLY A 133 -24.36 21.63 -31.72
N ALA A 134 -25.49 21.78 -31.03
CA ALA A 134 -25.51 22.33 -29.67
C ALA A 134 -24.81 21.40 -28.66
N GLU A 135 -25.01 20.08 -28.74
CA GLU A 135 -24.27 19.10 -27.94
C GLU A 135 -22.75 19.20 -28.16
N LEU A 136 -22.32 19.39 -29.42
CA LEU A 136 -20.92 19.55 -29.77
C LEU A 136 -20.31 20.83 -29.17
N GLU A 137 -21.05 21.93 -29.13
CA GLU A 137 -20.59 23.16 -28.46
C GLU A 137 -20.45 22.98 -26.94
N VAL A 138 -21.38 22.26 -26.29
CA VAL A 138 -21.21 21.89 -24.87
C VAL A 138 -19.94 21.06 -24.67
N LEU A 139 -19.68 20.11 -25.56
CA LEU A 139 -18.48 19.28 -25.49
C LEU A 139 -17.20 20.08 -25.73
N ARG A 140 -17.21 21.09 -26.62
CA ARG A 140 -16.08 22.01 -26.84
C ARG A 140 -15.75 22.84 -25.61
N VAL A 141 -16.76 23.32 -24.89
CA VAL A 141 -16.55 24.00 -23.60
C VAL A 141 -15.90 23.05 -22.59
N ALA A 142 -16.41 21.81 -22.47
CA ALA A 142 -15.81 20.81 -21.58
C ALA A 142 -14.36 20.46 -21.95
N ILE A 143 -14.02 20.42 -23.25
CA ILE A 143 -12.63 20.24 -23.71
C ILE A 143 -11.75 21.41 -23.26
N ALA A 144 -12.22 22.65 -23.39
CA ALA A 144 -11.47 23.84 -22.97
C ALA A 144 -11.21 23.85 -21.46
N ASP A 145 -12.20 23.47 -20.66
CA ASP A 145 -12.06 23.35 -19.20
C ASP A 145 -11.07 22.23 -18.83
N ALA A 146 -11.15 21.08 -19.51
CA ALA A 146 -10.21 19.97 -19.30
C ALA A 146 -8.77 20.33 -19.73
N GLU A 147 -8.61 21.09 -20.82
CA GLU A 147 -7.31 21.61 -21.27
C GLU A 147 -6.70 22.56 -20.24
N ALA A 148 -7.49 23.48 -19.68
CA ALA A 148 -7.04 24.36 -18.61
C ALA A 148 -6.56 23.55 -17.38
N ALA A 149 -7.32 22.52 -16.98
CA ALA A 149 -6.92 21.63 -15.89
C ALA A 149 -5.61 20.86 -16.19
N VAL A 150 -5.38 20.46 -17.44
CA VAL A 150 -4.10 19.84 -17.87
C VAL A 150 -2.95 20.83 -17.77
N VAL A 151 -3.14 22.08 -18.20
CA VAL A 151 -2.13 23.15 -18.11
C VAL A 151 -1.75 23.43 -16.66
N ASP A 152 -2.74 23.59 -15.78
CA ASP A 152 -2.53 23.84 -14.35
C ASP A 152 -1.83 22.65 -13.69
N LEU A 153 -2.24 21.42 -13.99
CA LEU A 153 -1.60 20.23 -13.45
C LEU A 153 -0.16 20.09 -13.94
N LYS A 154 0.10 20.37 -15.22
CA LYS A 154 1.44 20.37 -15.80
C LYS A 154 2.35 21.38 -15.10
N ALA A 155 1.89 22.61 -14.88
CA ALA A 155 2.64 23.63 -14.15
C ALA A 155 3.00 23.15 -12.72
N SER A 156 2.06 22.47 -12.07
CA SER A 156 2.24 21.98 -10.71
C SER A 156 3.33 20.91 -10.52
N PHE A 157 3.87 20.31 -11.59
CA PHE A 157 5.05 19.45 -11.49
C PHE A 157 6.31 20.26 -11.18
N THR A 158 6.47 21.44 -11.78
CA THR A 158 7.63 22.30 -11.53
C THR A 158 7.50 23.06 -10.22
N ASP A 159 6.27 23.42 -9.82
CA ASP A 159 6.01 24.08 -8.53
C ASP A 159 6.30 23.19 -7.31
N ASP A 160 6.21 21.87 -7.50
CA ASP A 160 6.46 20.87 -6.46
C ASP A 160 7.76 20.09 -6.74
N PRO A 161 8.87 20.41 -6.05
CA PRO A 161 10.17 19.80 -6.28
C PRO A 161 10.21 18.30 -5.94
N LEU A 162 9.21 17.76 -5.25
CA LEU A 162 9.10 16.34 -4.91
C LEU A 162 8.29 15.53 -5.94
N SER A 163 7.65 16.17 -6.92
CA SER A 163 6.69 15.48 -7.79
C SER A 163 7.31 14.39 -8.69
N LEU A 164 8.55 14.60 -9.16
CA LEU A 164 9.27 13.69 -10.05
C LEU A 164 10.57 13.12 -9.44
N VAL A 165 10.75 13.20 -8.11
CA VAL A 165 11.90 12.57 -7.46
C VAL A 165 11.80 11.03 -7.53
N PRO A 166 12.93 10.30 -7.50
CA PRO A 166 12.95 8.85 -7.76
C PRO A 166 12.03 8.03 -6.83
N TRP A 167 11.94 8.39 -5.54
CA TRP A 167 11.09 7.66 -4.61
C TRP A 167 9.59 7.90 -4.86
N MET A 168 9.20 9.10 -5.30
CA MET A 168 7.82 9.40 -5.69
C MET A 168 7.43 8.59 -6.93
N GLN A 169 8.36 8.45 -7.88
CA GLN A 169 8.16 7.63 -9.06
C GLN A 169 8.00 6.15 -8.71
N ALA A 170 8.88 5.61 -7.86
CA ALA A 170 8.80 4.22 -7.43
C ALA A 170 7.46 3.86 -6.78
N LEU A 171 6.93 4.73 -5.92
CA LEU A 171 5.62 4.54 -5.29
C LEU A 171 4.47 4.68 -6.30
N THR A 172 4.57 5.64 -7.23
CA THR A 172 3.59 5.84 -8.30
C THR A 172 3.51 4.62 -9.23
N ASP A 173 4.66 4.07 -9.63
CA ASP A 173 4.72 2.88 -10.48
C ASP A 173 4.09 1.66 -9.80
N LEU A 174 4.30 1.47 -8.50
CA LEU A 174 3.67 0.39 -7.73
C LEU A 174 2.14 0.55 -7.69
N ALA A 175 1.66 1.77 -7.42
CA ALA A 175 0.23 2.06 -7.40
C ALA A 175 -0.42 1.85 -8.77
N ASP A 176 0.22 2.34 -9.84
CA ASP A 176 -0.19 2.13 -11.24
C ASP A 176 -0.17 0.65 -11.64
N GLY A 177 0.65 -0.18 -10.97
CA GLY A 177 0.66 -1.63 -11.12
C GLY A 177 -0.49 -2.38 -10.43
N GLY A 178 -1.44 -1.66 -9.84
CA GLY A 178 -2.59 -2.22 -9.11
C GLY A 178 -2.32 -2.49 -7.63
N LEU A 179 -1.19 -2.02 -7.08
CA LEU A 179 -0.80 -2.20 -5.68
C LEU A 179 -1.04 -0.91 -4.90
N THR A 180 -2.30 -0.55 -4.70
CA THR A 180 -2.71 0.75 -4.15
C THR A 180 -2.75 0.83 -2.63
N THR A 181 -2.53 -0.29 -1.93
CA THR A 181 -2.48 -0.33 -0.47
C THR A 181 -1.03 -0.29 0.03
N PHE A 182 -0.71 0.69 0.85
CA PHE A 182 0.62 0.90 1.42
C PHE A 182 0.57 0.84 2.93
N GLU A 183 1.51 0.11 3.52
CA GLU A 183 1.65 -0.07 4.94
C GLU A 183 2.89 0.69 5.45
N VAL A 184 2.70 1.38 6.57
CA VAL A 184 3.76 2.09 7.29
C VAL A 184 4.61 1.06 8.04
N SER A 185 5.86 0.92 7.60
CA SER A 185 6.85 0.02 8.19
C SER A 185 8.26 0.56 8.08
N GLY A 186 9.21 -0.22 8.59
CA GLY A 186 10.64 0.02 8.48
C GLY A 186 11.41 -1.01 9.28
N SER A 187 12.73 -0.84 9.34
CA SER A 187 13.57 -1.69 10.19
C SER A 187 13.16 -1.55 11.66
N GLY A 188 12.57 -2.60 12.21
CA GLY A 188 12.06 -2.65 13.58
C GLY A 188 12.93 -3.49 14.51
N TRP A 189 12.35 -3.84 15.66
CA TRP A 189 12.95 -4.78 16.61
C TRP A 189 13.24 -6.15 15.95
N PRO A 190 14.37 -6.81 16.28
CA PRO A 190 15.43 -6.38 17.19
C PRO A 190 16.54 -5.55 16.54
N TYR A 191 16.50 -5.40 15.21
CA TYR A 191 17.60 -4.86 14.40
C TYR A 191 17.39 -3.38 14.04
N CYS A 192 17.24 -2.54 15.06
CA CYS A 192 17.12 -1.10 14.90
C CYS A 192 17.82 -0.33 16.02
N SER A 193 17.76 1.00 15.99
CA SER A 193 18.19 1.82 17.13
C SER A 193 17.24 1.59 18.32
N LEU A 194 17.65 0.72 19.25
CA LEU A 194 16.88 0.44 20.46
C LEU A 194 16.67 1.68 21.33
N ARG A 195 17.59 2.64 21.29
CA ARG A 195 17.44 3.93 21.98
C ARG A 195 16.31 4.76 21.36
N SER A 196 16.14 4.71 20.05
CA SER A 196 15.04 5.40 19.36
C SER A 196 13.70 4.70 19.58
N LEU A 197 13.72 3.37 19.75
CA LEU A 197 12.51 2.57 19.94
C LEU A 197 12.01 2.57 21.39
N PHE A 198 12.91 2.39 22.37
CA PHE A 198 12.57 2.19 23.78
C PHE A 198 13.13 3.26 24.72
N GLY A 199 13.87 4.24 24.21
CA GLY A 199 14.43 5.30 25.04
C GLY A 199 13.40 6.33 25.50
N GLU A 200 13.69 6.96 26.63
CA GLU A 200 12.97 8.13 27.12
C GLU A 200 13.30 9.37 26.27
N LEU A 201 12.27 10.15 25.95
CA LEU A 201 12.40 11.42 25.25
C LEU A 201 12.31 12.60 26.24
N PRO A 202 12.99 13.72 25.96
CA PRO A 202 12.85 14.91 26.80
C PRO A 202 11.42 15.44 26.72
N SER A 203 10.93 16.07 27.79
CA SER A 203 9.53 16.56 27.89
C SER A 203 9.13 17.58 26.81
N ALA A 204 10.10 18.25 26.18
CA ALA A 204 9.88 19.18 25.08
C ALA A 204 9.84 18.52 23.69
N ALA A 205 10.06 17.20 23.60
CA ALA A 205 9.99 16.48 22.34
C ALA A 205 8.54 16.46 21.81
N PRO A 206 8.33 16.61 20.49
CA PRO A 206 7.01 16.43 19.91
C PRO A 206 6.55 14.98 20.02
N THR A 207 5.23 14.76 20.00
CA THR A 207 4.63 13.43 19.98
C THR A 207 4.87 12.75 18.62
N ALA A 208 6.02 12.13 18.45
CA ALA A 208 6.39 11.37 17.25
C ALA A 208 6.67 9.91 17.60
N GLY A 209 6.05 8.99 16.86
CA GLY A 209 6.29 7.56 16.98
C GLY A 209 7.49 7.11 16.15
N PHE A 210 7.90 5.86 16.35
CA PHE A 210 9.08 5.29 15.67
C PHE A 210 8.98 5.33 14.13
N PHE A 211 7.77 5.21 13.57
CA PHE A 211 7.54 5.21 12.12
C PHE A 211 7.11 6.56 11.53
N ASP A 212 7.25 7.66 12.28
CA ASP A 212 6.80 9.01 11.86
C ASP A 212 7.32 9.45 10.48
N GLY A 213 8.59 9.14 10.16
CA GLY A 213 9.17 9.48 8.87
C GLY A 213 8.46 8.79 7.70
N ALA A 214 8.12 7.50 7.85
CA ALA A 214 7.42 6.73 6.82
C ALA A 214 5.98 7.23 6.63
N GLU A 215 5.30 7.60 7.73
CA GLU A 215 3.97 8.24 7.67
C GLU A 215 4.01 9.54 6.84
N ARG A 216 5.01 10.41 7.06
CA ARG A 216 5.16 11.68 6.33
C ARG A 216 5.46 11.48 4.85
N ILE A 217 6.31 10.53 4.50
CA ILE A 217 6.62 10.19 3.10
C ILE A 217 5.36 9.67 2.39
N LEU A 218 4.68 8.70 2.99
CA LEU A 218 3.46 8.11 2.40
C LEU A 218 2.30 9.10 2.34
N GLY A 219 2.14 9.97 3.34
CA GLY A 219 1.17 11.06 3.31
C GLY A 219 1.43 12.05 2.17
N THR A 220 2.69 12.43 1.96
CA THR A 220 3.10 13.31 0.85
C THR A 220 2.84 12.65 -0.50
N PHE A 221 3.20 11.37 -0.64
CA PHE A 221 2.89 10.57 -1.82
C PHE A 221 1.39 10.47 -2.09
N LYS A 222 0.57 10.11 -1.09
CA LYS A 222 -0.89 9.99 -1.23
C LYS A 222 -1.50 11.29 -1.75
N ARG A 223 -1.18 12.43 -1.14
CA ARG A 223 -1.70 13.73 -1.57
C ARG A 223 -1.30 14.07 -3.00
N ARG A 224 -0.04 13.80 -3.38
CA ARG A 224 0.44 14.05 -4.74
C ARG A 224 -0.26 13.14 -5.76
N TYR A 225 -0.37 11.84 -5.46
CA TYR A 225 -1.02 10.87 -6.33
C TYR A 225 -2.51 11.18 -6.51
N GLU A 226 -3.22 11.54 -5.43
CA GLU A 226 -4.65 11.88 -5.51
C GLU A 226 -4.91 13.19 -6.25
N LYS A 227 -4.01 14.17 -6.14
CA LYS A 227 -4.04 15.37 -6.99
C LYS A 227 -3.90 15.03 -8.49
N GLU A 228 -3.08 14.04 -8.83
CA GLU A 228 -2.82 13.63 -10.22
C GLU A 228 -3.88 12.67 -10.80
N ARG A 229 -4.41 11.75 -9.98
CA ARG A 229 -5.22 10.59 -10.43
C ARG A 229 -6.65 10.59 -9.89
N GLY A 230 -7.01 11.57 -9.07
CA GLY A 230 -8.30 11.68 -8.40
C GLY A 230 -8.30 11.10 -6.97
N PRO A 231 -9.36 11.37 -6.20
CA PRO A 231 -9.42 11.06 -4.77
C PRO A 231 -9.54 9.55 -4.48
N ASN A 232 -9.22 9.17 -3.25
CA ASN A 232 -9.38 7.82 -2.68
C ASN A 232 -8.71 6.69 -3.50
N ARG A 233 -7.56 6.98 -4.12
CA ARG A 233 -6.83 6.00 -4.93
C ARG A 233 -5.74 5.25 -4.17
N ILE A 234 -5.27 5.79 -3.05
CA ILE A 234 -4.19 5.22 -2.24
C ILE A 234 -4.70 4.98 -0.83
N GLN A 235 -4.60 3.74 -0.34
CA GLN A 235 -5.00 3.38 1.01
C GLN A 235 -3.76 3.21 1.89
N LEU A 236 -3.76 3.86 3.07
CA LEU A 236 -2.63 3.83 4.01
C LEU A 236 -2.98 3.06 5.28
N LEU A 237 -2.23 1.98 5.54
CA LEU A 237 -2.29 1.23 6.79
C LEU A 237 -1.21 1.78 7.74
N LEU A 238 -1.62 2.55 8.74
CA LEU A 238 -0.69 3.16 9.69
C LEU A 238 -0.31 2.20 10.80
N LYS A 239 0.82 2.44 11.48
CA LYS A 239 1.31 1.57 12.54
C LYS A 239 1.58 2.32 13.84
N MET A 240 0.79 1.99 14.86
CA MET A 240 1.01 2.44 16.22
C MET A 240 1.77 1.38 17.01
N ALA A 241 2.95 1.75 17.51
CA ALA A 241 3.78 0.91 18.37
C ALA A 241 4.16 1.72 19.63
N PRO A 242 3.26 1.83 20.62
CA PRO A 242 3.52 2.65 21.80
C PRO A 242 4.67 2.05 22.62
N ASN A 243 5.52 2.91 23.19
CA ASN A 243 6.54 2.47 24.13
C ASN A 243 5.91 2.25 25.52
N VAL A 244 5.43 1.03 25.75
CA VAL A 244 4.75 0.60 26.98
C VAL A 244 5.68 0.51 28.20
N PHE A 245 6.99 0.74 28.01
CA PHE A 245 8.01 0.64 29.05
C PHE A 245 8.43 2.01 29.61
N THR A 246 7.86 3.11 29.12
CA THR A 246 8.22 4.45 29.60
C THR A 246 7.65 4.77 30.98
N ASP A 247 8.32 5.67 31.69
CA ASP A 247 7.84 6.21 32.98
C ASP A 247 6.48 6.91 32.81
N ALA A 248 6.28 7.63 31.71
CA ALA A 248 5.01 8.28 31.39
C ALA A 248 3.87 7.26 31.19
N TRP A 249 4.15 6.13 30.54
CA TRP A 249 3.18 5.04 30.38
C TRP A 249 2.81 4.41 31.72
N ALA A 250 3.82 4.08 32.52
CA ALA A 250 3.63 3.43 33.82
C ALA A 250 2.87 4.33 34.82
N SER A 251 3.18 5.63 34.85
CA SER A 251 2.56 6.58 35.78
C SER A 251 1.21 7.12 35.31
N GLY A 252 0.97 7.21 34.00
CA GLY A 252 -0.27 7.74 33.44
C GLY A 252 -1.47 6.78 33.52
N GLY A 253 -1.22 5.48 33.66
CA GLY A 253 -2.26 4.45 33.72
C GLY A 253 -3.19 4.47 32.49
N PRO A 254 -4.45 3.98 32.62
CA PRO A 254 -5.39 3.93 31.50
C PRO A 254 -5.68 5.29 30.86
N ALA A 255 -5.77 6.36 31.64
CA ALA A 255 -6.01 7.71 31.11
C ALA A 255 -4.82 8.21 30.27
N GLY A 256 -3.59 7.96 30.72
CA GLY A 256 -2.39 8.26 29.94
C GLY A 256 -2.33 7.47 28.63
N ALA A 257 -2.73 6.20 28.64
CA ALA A 257 -2.80 5.38 27.43
C ALA A 257 -3.82 5.93 26.41
N VAL A 258 -5.00 6.36 26.86
CA VAL A 258 -6.02 7.00 25.99
C VAL A 258 -5.47 8.30 25.39
N ALA A 259 -4.88 9.18 26.21
CA ALA A 259 -4.30 10.43 25.74
C ALA A 259 -3.17 10.21 24.72
N ALA A 260 -2.34 9.17 24.90
CA ALA A 260 -1.30 8.81 23.95
C ALA A 260 -1.88 8.34 22.60
N VAL A 261 -2.99 7.59 22.61
CA VAL A 261 -3.71 7.19 21.38
C VAL A 261 -4.27 8.41 20.65
N GLU A 262 -4.96 9.31 21.36
CA GLU A 262 -5.54 10.52 20.76
C GLU A 262 -4.46 11.41 20.14
N ALA A 263 -3.35 11.62 20.85
CA ALA A 263 -2.22 12.39 20.36
C ALA A 263 -1.54 11.72 19.15
N PHE A 264 -1.42 10.39 19.13
CA PHE A 264 -0.94 9.65 17.97
C PHE A 264 -1.85 9.85 16.76
N VAL A 265 -3.17 9.67 16.91
CA VAL A 265 -4.13 9.78 15.81
C VAL A 265 -4.16 11.20 15.25
N GLU A 266 -4.14 12.23 16.09
CA GLU A 266 -4.14 13.62 15.63
C GLU A 266 -2.88 13.95 14.82
N ARG A 267 -1.70 13.54 15.31
CA ARG A 267 -0.44 13.72 14.58
C ARG A 267 -0.42 12.93 13.27
N ALA A 268 -0.93 11.70 13.27
CA ALA A 268 -1.02 10.87 12.08
C ALA A 268 -1.94 11.49 11.01
N ARG A 269 -3.06 12.08 11.41
CA ARG A 269 -3.95 12.85 10.50
C ARG A 269 -3.20 14.00 9.84
N SER A 270 -2.42 14.77 10.61
CA SER A 270 -1.61 15.87 10.07
C SER A 270 -0.53 15.36 9.09
N ASN A 271 0.13 14.24 9.40
CA ASN A 271 1.11 13.62 8.49
C ASN A 271 0.47 13.19 7.15
N VAL A 272 -0.72 12.55 7.21
CA VAL A 272 -1.41 12.00 6.04
C VAL A 272 -2.10 13.07 5.20
N PHE A 273 -2.88 13.94 5.83
CA PHE A 273 -3.70 14.93 5.12
C PHE A 273 -3.02 16.30 4.96
N GLY A 274 -1.90 16.55 5.62
CA GLY A 274 -1.25 17.85 5.66
C GLY A 274 -1.84 18.76 6.75
N PRO A 275 -1.24 19.94 6.98
CA PRO A 275 -1.64 20.86 8.05
C PRO A 275 -3.05 21.43 7.87
N ASP A 276 -3.47 21.67 6.63
CA ASP A 276 -4.75 22.28 6.29
C ASP A 276 -5.78 21.25 5.76
N GLY A 277 -5.42 19.97 5.77
CA GLY A 277 -6.26 18.88 5.25
C GLY A 277 -7.06 18.14 6.31
N GLY A 278 -7.71 17.04 5.90
CA GLY A 278 -8.41 16.13 6.81
C GLY A 278 -9.88 16.49 7.03
N MET A 279 -10.38 17.47 6.27
CA MET A 279 -11.80 17.75 6.06
C MET A 279 -12.12 17.54 4.58
N ASP A 280 -13.31 17.05 4.30
CA ASP A 280 -13.87 16.98 2.96
C ASP A 280 -14.16 18.40 2.46
N ALA A 281 -13.72 18.72 1.25
CA ALA A 281 -13.78 20.08 0.74
C ALA A 281 -15.22 20.56 0.44
N GLU A 282 -16.13 19.63 0.13
CA GLU A 282 -17.51 19.95 -0.26
C GLU A 282 -18.45 19.91 0.95
N SER A 283 -18.40 18.84 1.75
CA SER A 283 -19.30 18.63 2.88
C SER A 283 -18.79 19.22 4.19
N GLY A 284 -17.49 19.54 4.29
CA GLY A 284 -16.85 19.95 5.54
C GLY A 284 -16.72 18.81 6.57
N ALA A 285 -17.01 17.56 6.19
CA ALA A 285 -16.96 16.41 7.06
C ALA A 285 -15.52 16.02 7.42
N VAL A 286 -15.31 15.50 8.63
CA VAL A 286 -14.01 14.96 9.05
C VAL A 286 -13.67 13.72 8.22
N LEU A 287 -12.54 13.72 7.52
CA LEU A 287 -12.05 12.56 6.77
C LEU A 287 -11.32 11.61 7.73
N PRO A 288 -11.79 10.38 7.99
CA PRO A 288 -11.08 9.44 8.84
C PRO A 288 -9.85 8.84 8.14
N LEU A 289 -8.82 8.48 8.93
CA LEU A 289 -7.70 7.64 8.46
C LEU A 289 -8.19 6.24 8.08
N ASP A 290 -7.58 5.62 7.06
CA ASP A 290 -8.05 4.33 6.54
C ASP A 290 -7.97 3.21 7.60
N LEU A 291 -6.80 2.98 8.19
CA LEU A 291 -6.64 1.97 9.24
C LEU A 291 -5.44 2.28 10.14
N VAL A 292 -5.58 1.98 11.44
CA VAL A 292 -4.46 1.99 12.40
C VAL A 292 -4.20 0.57 12.90
N GLN A 293 -2.99 0.08 12.67
CA GLN A 293 -2.50 -1.20 13.18
C GLN A 293 -1.82 -1.02 14.53
N LEU A 294 -2.20 -1.81 15.52
CA LEU A 294 -1.55 -1.83 16.84
C LEU A 294 -0.53 -2.97 16.93
N GLY A 295 0.74 -2.60 17.12
CA GLY A 295 1.78 -3.51 17.60
C GLY A 295 1.92 -3.42 19.12
N TRP A 296 2.13 -4.56 19.78
CA TRP A 296 2.26 -4.62 21.23
C TRP A 296 3.53 -5.38 21.64
N TRP A 297 4.27 -4.84 22.60
CA TRP A 297 5.58 -5.37 22.97
C TRP A 297 5.54 -6.46 24.03
N ASP A 298 4.69 -6.30 25.05
CA ASP A 298 4.66 -7.22 26.18
C ASP A 298 3.26 -7.30 26.81
N PHE A 299 2.56 -8.39 26.52
CA PHE A 299 1.23 -8.69 27.06
C PHE A 299 1.23 -9.09 28.53
N LYS A 300 2.39 -9.45 29.10
CA LYS A 300 2.48 -9.88 30.50
C LYS A 300 2.49 -8.68 31.44
N ASN A 301 3.19 -7.62 31.05
CA ASN A 301 3.42 -6.44 31.88
C ASN A 301 2.56 -5.24 31.48
N SER A 302 1.86 -5.30 30.33
CA SER A 302 0.94 -4.24 29.91
C SER A 302 -0.25 -4.81 29.13
N ASP A 303 -1.46 -4.42 29.54
CA ASP A 303 -2.71 -4.82 28.87
C ASP A 303 -3.04 -3.85 27.71
N PRO A 304 -3.21 -4.34 26.47
CA PRO A 304 -3.58 -3.49 25.33
C PRO A 304 -5.03 -3.02 25.35
N LEU A 305 -5.91 -3.57 26.21
CA LEU A 305 -7.35 -3.31 26.14
C LEU A 305 -7.73 -1.82 26.27
N PRO A 306 -7.14 -0.99 27.17
CA PRO A 306 -7.44 0.43 27.22
C PRO A 306 -7.14 1.16 25.90
N VAL A 307 -6.03 0.81 25.24
CA VAL A 307 -5.61 1.36 23.94
C VAL A 307 -6.60 0.95 22.85
N LEU A 308 -6.98 -0.32 22.82
CA LEU A 308 -7.94 -0.84 21.84
C LEU A 308 -9.33 -0.23 22.01
N LYS A 309 -9.76 0.05 23.24
CA LYS A 309 -11.01 0.75 23.51
C LYS A 309 -10.97 2.23 23.12
N ALA A 310 -9.84 2.90 23.29
CA ALA A 310 -9.64 4.25 22.76
C ALA A 310 -9.72 4.27 21.23
N LEU A 311 -9.02 3.35 20.56
CA LEU A 311 -9.09 3.20 19.10
C LEU A 311 -10.52 2.86 18.64
N GLN A 312 -11.24 1.99 19.35
CA GLN A 312 -12.65 1.66 19.06
C GLN A 312 -13.54 2.90 19.13
N LYS A 313 -13.37 3.74 20.16
CA LYS A 313 -14.09 5.01 20.27
C LYS A 313 -13.80 5.90 19.05
N LEU A 314 -12.52 6.05 18.67
CA LEU A 314 -12.11 6.85 17.51
C LEU A 314 -12.56 6.26 16.17
N ALA A 315 -12.92 4.97 16.12
CA ALA A 315 -13.42 4.28 14.93
C ALA A 315 -14.95 4.37 14.77
N THR A 316 -15.65 4.92 15.76
CA THR A 316 -17.12 4.92 15.81
C THR A 316 -17.63 6.36 15.90
N ASP A 317 -18.61 6.72 15.07
CA ASP A 317 -19.30 8.00 15.20
C ASP A 317 -20.03 8.04 16.54
N GLN A 318 -19.77 9.06 17.35
CA GLN A 318 -20.49 9.25 18.61
C GLN A 318 -21.81 9.95 18.31
N LEU A 319 -22.91 9.36 18.79
CA LEU A 319 -24.26 9.80 18.49
C LEU A 319 -24.93 10.36 19.75
N GLU A 320 -25.72 11.41 19.57
CA GLU A 320 -26.65 11.92 20.58
C GLU A 320 -28.06 11.92 19.98
N VAL A 321 -29.05 11.60 20.82
CA VAL A 321 -30.46 11.60 20.43
C VAL A 321 -31.11 12.79 21.10
N ASN A 322 -31.79 13.63 20.32
CA ASN A 322 -32.64 14.67 20.87
C ASN A 322 -33.92 14.02 21.42
N GLU A 323 -34.10 14.04 22.74
CA GLU A 323 -35.25 13.40 23.42
C GLU A 323 -36.61 14.02 23.06
N GLU A 324 -36.64 15.24 22.49
CA GLU A 324 -37.88 15.92 22.09
C GLU A 324 -38.25 15.68 20.62
N THR A 325 -37.26 15.47 19.74
CA THR A 325 -37.48 15.33 18.29
C THR A 325 -37.20 13.92 17.74
N ASP A 326 -36.67 13.02 18.57
CA ASP A 326 -36.14 11.70 18.19
C ASP A 326 -35.04 11.76 17.10
N GLU A 327 -34.46 12.94 16.86
CA GLU A 327 -33.40 13.13 15.87
C GLU A 327 -32.06 12.62 16.41
N VAL A 328 -31.33 11.87 15.58
CA VAL A 328 -29.98 11.37 15.90
C VAL A 328 -28.95 12.25 15.21
N ALA A 329 -28.05 12.86 16.00
CA ALA A 329 -26.97 13.69 15.50
C ALA A 329 -25.60 13.10 15.86
N ILE A 330 -24.63 13.24 14.96
CA ILE A 330 -23.23 12.90 15.25
C ILE A 330 -22.62 14.05 16.07
N THR A 331 -22.16 13.75 17.28
CA THR A 331 -21.49 14.72 18.17
C THR A 331 -19.98 14.73 17.97
N GLU A 332 -19.38 13.55 17.81
CA GLU A 332 -17.97 13.38 17.49
C GLU A 332 -17.85 12.41 16.30
N PRO A 333 -17.46 12.87 15.10
CA PRO A 333 -17.26 11.99 13.97
C PRO A 333 -16.03 11.10 14.17
N LYS A 334 -16.05 9.89 13.61
CA LYS A 334 -14.94 8.95 13.63
C LYS A 334 -13.68 9.57 12.99
N LYS A 335 -12.53 9.28 13.58
CA LYS A 335 -11.21 9.73 13.11
C LYS A 335 -10.41 8.63 12.39
N ILE A 336 -10.79 7.36 12.56
CA ILE A 336 -10.21 6.20 11.88
C ILE A 336 -11.35 5.32 11.34
N ARG A 337 -11.13 4.56 10.25
CA ARG A 337 -12.16 3.64 9.72
C ARG A 337 -12.05 2.24 10.29
N GLY A 338 -10.85 1.80 10.69
CA GLY A 338 -10.66 0.46 11.26
C GLY A 338 -9.41 0.28 12.09
N ILE A 339 -9.36 -0.89 12.73
CA ILE A 339 -8.30 -1.29 13.67
C ILE A 339 -7.68 -2.60 13.18
N GLY A 340 -6.37 -2.60 12.98
CA GLY A 340 -5.60 -3.80 12.71
C GLY A 340 -4.74 -4.20 13.92
N LEU A 341 -4.30 -5.45 13.95
CA LEU A 341 -3.36 -5.96 14.95
C LEU A 341 -2.10 -6.50 14.26
N VAL A 342 -0.94 -6.37 14.91
CA VAL A 342 0.33 -6.88 14.41
C VAL A 342 0.90 -7.90 15.38
N ASP A 343 1.09 -9.14 14.92
CA ASP A 343 1.71 -10.25 15.67
C ASP A 343 1.04 -10.60 17.00
N PHE A 344 -0.26 -10.35 17.14
CA PHE A 344 -1.01 -10.80 18.31
C PHE A 344 -1.09 -12.33 18.32
N PRO A 345 -0.66 -13.01 19.40
CA PRO A 345 -0.87 -14.45 19.56
C PRO A 345 -2.36 -14.79 19.51
N ALA A 346 -2.71 -16.01 19.05
CA ALA A 346 -4.10 -16.42 18.84
C ALA A 346 -4.98 -16.23 20.09
N GLU A 347 -4.47 -16.52 21.29
CA GLU A 347 -5.21 -16.31 22.54
C GLU A 347 -5.48 -14.83 22.84
N GLN A 348 -4.52 -13.94 22.56
CA GLN A 348 -4.69 -12.50 22.75
C GLN A 348 -5.68 -11.93 21.72
N LEU A 349 -5.57 -12.34 20.44
CA LEU A 349 -6.53 -11.98 19.41
C LEU A 349 -7.95 -12.40 19.81
N LYS A 350 -8.12 -13.63 20.31
CA LYS A 350 -9.41 -14.13 20.78
C LYS A 350 -9.96 -13.30 21.95
N ALA A 351 -9.11 -12.95 22.92
CA ALA A 351 -9.51 -12.11 24.05
C ALA A 351 -9.98 -10.72 23.59
N VAL A 352 -9.29 -10.12 22.62
CA VAL A 352 -9.68 -8.82 22.03
C VAL A 352 -11.03 -8.90 21.31
N ILE A 353 -11.25 -9.95 20.53
CA ILE A 353 -12.54 -10.21 19.86
C ILE A 353 -13.66 -10.37 20.92
N GLN A 354 -13.41 -11.15 21.98
CA GLN A 354 -14.37 -11.36 23.07
C GLN A 354 -14.68 -10.08 23.84
N ALA A 355 -13.73 -9.14 23.91
CA ALA A 355 -13.95 -7.81 24.46
C ALA A 355 -14.77 -6.88 23.55
N GLY A 356 -15.19 -7.34 22.37
CA GLY A 356 -16.05 -6.60 21.44
C GLY A 356 -15.34 -5.48 20.69
N VAL A 357 -14.02 -5.58 20.49
CA VAL A 357 -13.27 -4.64 19.65
C VAL A 357 -13.37 -5.09 18.18
N PRO A 358 -13.78 -4.21 17.24
CA PRO A 358 -13.96 -4.58 15.84
C PRO A 358 -12.61 -4.65 15.12
N ILE A 359 -12.00 -5.84 15.09
CA ILE A 359 -10.73 -6.07 14.38
C ILE A 359 -10.98 -6.29 12.89
N THR A 360 -10.39 -5.43 12.07
CA THR A 360 -10.54 -5.43 10.60
C THR A 360 -9.56 -6.39 9.94
N CYS A 361 -8.30 -6.35 10.34
CA CYS A 361 -7.25 -7.21 9.79
C CYS A 361 -6.19 -7.56 10.84
N VAL A 362 -5.46 -8.66 10.61
CA VAL A 362 -4.33 -9.08 11.43
C VAL A 362 -3.13 -9.31 10.55
N GLN A 363 -2.01 -8.66 10.88
CA GLN A 363 -0.72 -8.87 10.24
C GLN A 363 0.06 -9.93 11.02
N VAL A 364 0.57 -10.93 10.30
CA VAL A 364 1.42 -12.01 10.86
C VAL A 364 2.56 -12.34 9.91
N GLU A 365 3.61 -12.98 10.44
CA GLU A 365 4.58 -13.69 9.61
C GLU A 365 4.03 -15.06 9.23
N HIS A 366 3.89 -15.31 7.93
CA HIS A 366 3.43 -16.59 7.40
C HIS A 366 4.00 -16.79 6.01
N SER A 367 4.84 -17.79 5.81
CA SER A 367 5.48 -18.09 4.53
C SER A 367 5.49 -19.58 4.26
N VAL A 368 5.92 -19.96 3.06
CA VAL A 368 6.01 -21.37 2.68
C VAL A 368 6.90 -22.18 3.64
N LEU A 369 7.88 -21.55 4.29
CA LEU A 369 8.80 -22.19 5.25
C LEU A 369 8.49 -21.86 6.71
N VAL A 370 7.79 -20.76 7.01
CA VAL A 370 7.48 -20.32 8.38
C VAL A 370 5.98 -20.30 8.60
N ARG A 371 5.45 -21.31 9.31
CA ARG A 371 3.99 -21.55 9.46
C ARG A 371 3.46 -21.50 10.90
N SER A 372 4.25 -20.98 11.84
CA SER A 372 3.91 -20.92 13.27
C SER A 372 2.63 -20.14 13.57
N SER A 373 2.24 -19.19 12.71
CA SER A 373 1.03 -18.37 12.80
C SER A 373 -0.26 -19.08 12.33
N SER A 374 -0.21 -20.35 11.91
CA SER A 374 -1.38 -21.10 11.44
C SER A 374 -2.60 -21.05 12.38
N PRO A 375 -2.46 -21.10 13.72
CA PRO A 375 -3.59 -20.93 14.62
C PRO A 375 -4.29 -19.56 14.50
N VAL A 376 -3.53 -18.50 14.20
CA VAL A 376 -4.08 -17.15 13.98
C VAL A 376 -4.85 -17.10 12.66
N LEU A 377 -4.33 -17.72 11.59
CA LEU A 377 -5.04 -17.83 10.31
C LEU A 377 -6.38 -18.56 10.48
N ALA A 378 -6.37 -19.71 11.15
CA ALA A 378 -7.59 -20.48 11.42
C ALA A 378 -8.59 -19.70 12.29
N LEU A 379 -8.11 -18.89 13.23
CA LEU A 379 -8.97 -18.00 14.02
C LEU A 379 -9.57 -16.90 13.15
N CYS A 380 -8.76 -16.18 12.37
CA CYS A 380 -9.20 -15.11 11.48
C CYS A 380 -10.23 -15.61 10.45
N ALA A 381 -10.02 -16.78 9.86
CA ALA A 381 -10.95 -17.41 8.93
C ALA A 381 -12.33 -17.66 9.57
N ARG A 382 -12.37 -18.12 10.84
CA ARG A 382 -13.63 -18.34 11.57
C ARG A 382 -14.40 -17.05 11.87
N TYR A 383 -13.69 -15.94 12.05
CA TYR A 383 -14.28 -14.64 12.39
C TYR A 383 -14.42 -13.70 11.18
N GLY A 384 -14.05 -14.14 9.97
CA GLY A 384 -14.09 -13.32 8.76
C GLY A 384 -13.09 -12.14 8.77
N ILE A 385 -11.99 -12.27 9.50
CA ILE A 385 -10.96 -11.23 9.62
C ILE A 385 -9.89 -11.45 8.54
N LYS A 386 -9.48 -10.39 7.86
CA LYS A 386 -8.44 -10.48 6.80
C LYS A 386 -7.05 -10.66 7.41
N VAL A 387 -6.20 -11.44 6.74
CA VAL A 387 -4.84 -11.70 7.18
C VAL A 387 -3.84 -11.08 6.20
N LEU A 388 -2.94 -10.24 6.70
CA LEU A 388 -1.82 -9.70 5.94
C LEU A 388 -0.56 -10.50 6.28
N ALA A 389 -0.01 -11.24 5.32
CA ALA A 389 1.12 -12.15 5.57
C ALA A 389 2.45 -11.53 5.10
N ARG A 390 3.31 -11.17 6.06
CA ARG A 390 4.69 -10.77 5.76
C ARG A 390 5.61 -11.98 5.62
N GLY A 391 6.80 -11.75 5.06
CA GLY A 391 7.88 -12.73 5.03
C GLY A 391 7.77 -13.78 3.91
N GLY A 392 6.88 -13.58 2.93
CA GLY A 392 6.66 -14.52 1.84
C GLY A 392 7.93 -14.96 1.12
N THR A 393 8.84 -14.00 0.85
CA THR A 393 10.14 -14.24 0.19
C THR A 393 11.34 -14.28 1.15
N LEU A 394 11.09 -14.36 2.46
CA LEU A 394 12.11 -14.35 3.52
C LEU A 394 13.12 -13.19 3.38
N GLY A 395 12.57 -11.99 3.20
CA GLY A 395 13.35 -10.76 3.05
C GLY A 395 14.14 -10.64 1.75
N GLY A 396 13.81 -11.46 0.74
CA GLY A 396 14.50 -11.52 -0.57
C GLY A 396 15.41 -12.74 -0.74
N LEU A 397 15.55 -13.58 0.28
CA LEU A 397 16.33 -14.83 0.20
C LEU A 397 15.74 -15.84 -0.78
N ILE A 398 14.43 -15.82 -1.00
CA ILE A 398 13.79 -16.55 -2.10
C ILE A 398 14.01 -15.78 -3.39
N SER A 399 15.19 -15.93 -3.98
CA SER A 399 15.53 -15.39 -5.30
C SER A 399 16.68 -16.17 -5.93
N GLU A 400 16.84 -16.08 -7.25
CA GLU A 400 17.89 -16.80 -7.98
C GLU A 400 19.31 -16.45 -7.49
N LYS A 401 19.51 -15.24 -6.96
CA LYS A 401 20.81 -14.76 -6.47
C LYS A 401 21.41 -15.68 -5.40
N TYR A 402 20.59 -16.26 -4.54
CA TYR A 402 21.06 -17.03 -3.39
C TYR A 402 21.17 -18.53 -3.66
N MET A 403 20.84 -19.00 -4.87
CA MET A 403 20.94 -20.43 -5.22
C MET A 403 22.39 -20.87 -5.32
N GLY A 404 22.78 -21.88 -4.55
CA GLY A 404 24.15 -22.36 -4.44
C GLY A 404 25.13 -21.38 -3.79
N ALA A 405 24.64 -20.25 -3.29
CA ALA A 405 25.46 -19.21 -2.67
C ALA A 405 25.79 -19.55 -1.21
N THR A 406 26.81 -18.89 -0.65
CA THR A 406 27.07 -18.88 0.79
C THR A 406 26.11 -17.92 1.51
N PRO A 407 25.85 -18.11 2.81
CA PRO A 407 25.06 -17.16 3.59
C PRO A 407 25.56 -15.71 3.47
N PRO A 408 24.67 -14.70 3.46
CA PRO A 408 25.06 -13.30 3.47
C PRO A 408 25.75 -12.93 4.79
N ASP A 409 26.64 -11.94 4.73
CA ASP A 409 27.42 -11.45 5.88
C ASP A 409 26.86 -10.10 6.36
N PRO A 410 26.38 -9.99 7.62
CA PRO A 410 25.87 -8.73 8.15
C PRO A 410 26.85 -7.56 8.10
N VAL A 411 28.16 -7.84 8.17
CA VAL A 411 29.21 -6.80 8.15
C VAL A 411 29.41 -6.25 6.74
N LYS A 412 29.33 -7.11 5.72
CA LYS A 412 29.41 -6.68 4.32
C LYS A 412 28.12 -6.02 3.85
N GLY A 413 27.00 -6.40 4.46
CA GLY A 413 25.67 -6.02 4.03
C GLY A 413 25.27 -6.72 2.74
N ASP A 414 23.98 -6.69 2.44
CA ASP A 414 23.44 -7.12 1.16
C ASP A 414 22.24 -6.24 0.81
N PRO A 415 22.34 -5.40 -0.22
CA PRO A 415 21.30 -4.42 -0.52
C PRO A 415 20.14 -5.00 -1.34
N ASP A 416 20.16 -6.30 -1.67
CA ASP A 416 19.00 -6.99 -2.26
C ASP A 416 18.08 -7.57 -1.18
N LEU A 417 18.54 -7.64 0.08
CA LEU A 417 17.76 -8.07 1.23
C LEU A 417 17.15 -6.88 1.97
N ASP A 418 16.01 -7.12 2.64
CA ASP A 418 15.38 -6.11 3.51
C ASP A 418 16.32 -5.76 4.68
N THR A 419 16.87 -6.80 5.31
CA THR A 419 17.80 -6.73 6.44
C THR A 419 18.57 -8.05 6.53
N VAL A 420 19.90 -7.99 6.48
CA VAL A 420 20.73 -9.21 6.56
C VAL A 420 20.56 -9.94 7.90
N PRO A 421 20.61 -9.27 9.07
CA PRO A 421 20.38 -9.95 10.35
C PRO A 421 19.00 -10.63 10.45
N GLY A 422 17.92 -9.93 10.04
CA GLY A 422 16.58 -10.51 10.07
C GLY A 422 16.43 -11.71 9.14
N CYS A 423 17.08 -11.67 7.97
CA CYS A 423 17.13 -12.80 7.04
C CYS A 423 17.84 -14.01 7.65
N LEU A 424 18.96 -13.81 8.35
CA LEU A 424 19.70 -14.89 9.01
C LEU A 424 18.93 -15.50 10.18
N ASP A 425 18.15 -14.71 10.94
CA ASP A 425 17.25 -15.24 11.96
C ASP A 425 16.18 -16.14 11.37
N MET A 426 15.54 -15.72 10.27
CA MET A 426 14.58 -16.57 9.56
C MET A 426 15.24 -17.88 9.10
N VAL A 427 16.47 -17.82 8.57
CA VAL A 427 17.23 -19.03 8.20
C VAL A 427 17.48 -19.93 9.40
N ASN A 428 17.84 -19.38 10.56
CA ASN A 428 18.01 -20.15 11.79
C ASN A 428 16.70 -20.83 12.22
N ASN A 429 15.57 -20.12 12.12
CA ASN A 429 14.25 -20.65 12.45
C ASN A 429 13.79 -21.78 11.50
N ILE A 430 14.24 -21.75 10.24
CA ILE A 430 14.00 -22.81 9.25
C ILE A 430 14.91 -24.03 9.51
N GLY A 431 15.98 -23.86 10.29
CA GLY A 431 16.92 -24.91 10.67
C GLY A 431 18.22 -24.90 9.86
N GLY A 432 18.61 -23.74 9.33
CA GLY A 432 19.93 -23.48 8.75
C GLY A 432 19.94 -23.30 7.23
N TRP A 433 21.07 -22.80 6.72
CA TRP A 433 21.24 -22.43 5.32
C TRP A 433 21.08 -23.61 4.34
N THR A 434 21.55 -24.80 4.72
CA THR A 434 21.41 -26.00 3.88
C THR A 434 19.94 -26.32 3.59
N LYS A 435 19.06 -26.22 4.60
CA LYS A 435 17.61 -26.43 4.41
C LYS A 435 16.98 -25.35 3.55
N LEU A 436 17.44 -24.10 3.69
CA LEU A 436 17.01 -23.04 2.78
C LEU A 436 17.41 -23.40 1.33
N GLN A 437 18.63 -23.86 1.09
CA GLN A 437 19.07 -24.24 -0.27
C GLN A 437 18.25 -25.39 -0.85
N GLU A 438 17.93 -26.41 -0.05
CA GLU A 438 17.03 -27.50 -0.46
C GLU A 438 15.64 -26.97 -0.84
N ALA A 439 15.07 -26.08 -0.02
CA ALA A 439 13.80 -25.44 -0.31
C ALA A 439 13.85 -24.54 -1.56
N LEU A 440 14.92 -23.75 -1.74
CA LEU A 440 15.11 -22.90 -2.91
C LEU A 440 15.19 -23.73 -4.20
N SER A 441 15.83 -24.89 -4.17
CA SER A 441 15.85 -25.81 -5.31
C SER A 441 14.44 -26.27 -5.68
N VAL A 442 13.64 -26.68 -4.70
CA VAL A 442 12.25 -27.11 -4.94
C VAL A 442 11.40 -25.96 -5.50
N ILE A 443 11.51 -24.77 -4.91
CA ILE A 443 10.77 -23.58 -5.36
C ILE A 443 11.21 -23.19 -6.77
N LYS A 444 12.50 -23.28 -7.10
CA LYS A 444 13.02 -22.99 -8.44
C LYS A 444 12.48 -23.98 -9.48
N ASP A 445 12.47 -25.27 -9.18
CA ASP A 445 11.91 -26.28 -10.10
C ASP A 445 10.45 -25.98 -10.43
N ILE A 446 9.67 -25.58 -9.43
CA ILE A 446 8.25 -25.22 -9.60
C ILE A 446 8.14 -23.92 -10.41
N ALA A 447 8.97 -22.92 -10.11
CA ALA A 447 8.99 -21.67 -10.86
C ALA A 447 9.32 -21.90 -12.35
N ASP A 448 10.31 -22.76 -12.63
CA ASP A 448 10.73 -23.12 -13.98
C ASP A 448 9.66 -23.91 -14.74
N LYS A 449 8.98 -24.83 -14.06
CA LYS A 449 7.84 -25.59 -14.63
C LYS A 449 6.75 -24.65 -15.17
N HIS A 450 6.51 -23.52 -14.50
CA HIS A 450 5.45 -22.57 -14.84
C HIS A 450 5.94 -21.30 -15.56
N GLY A 451 7.25 -21.14 -15.74
CA GLY A 451 7.83 -19.96 -16.39
C GLY A 451 7.69 -18.65 -15.59
N VAL A 452 7.62 -18.73 -14.25
CA VAL A 452 7.45 -17.59 -13.34
C VAL A 452 8.70 -17.37 -12.48
N LYS A 453 8.74 -16.29 -11.69
CA LYS A 453 9.83 -16.06 -10.74
C LYS A 453 9.71 -16.95 -9.48
N PRO A 454 10.81 -17.35 -8.84
CA PRO A 454 10.76 -18.05 -7.54
C PRO A 454 9.98 -17.28 -6.46
N GLU A 455 10.13 -15.95 -6.47
CA GLU A 455 9.37 -15.02 -5.63
C GLU A 455 7.86 -15.22 -5.84
N THR A 456 7.41 -15.32 -7.10
CA THR A 456 6.00 -15.51 -7.48
C THR A 456 5.41 -16.81 -6.94
N VAL A 457 6.17 -17.91 -6.92
CA VAL A 457 5.70 -19.18 -6.33
C VAL A 457 5.40 -19.01 -4.84
N ALA A 458 6.30 -18.36 -4.10
CA ALA A 458 6.13 -18.17 -2.65
C ALA A 458 4.96 -17.22 -2.33
N LEU A 459 4.80 -16.15 -3.10
CA LEU A 459 3.69 -15.21 -2.95
C LEU A 459 2.35 -15.84 -3.35
N ARG A 460 2.30 -16.64 -4.42
CA ARG A 460 1.08 -17.38 -4.79
C ARG A 460 0.66 -18.35 -3.70
N TRP A 461 1.61 -19.05 -3.09
CA TRP A 461 1.32 -19.93 -1.96
C TRP A 461 0.68 -19.18 -0.78
N GLN A 462 1.12 -17.94 -0.47
CA GLN A 462 0.46 -17.12 0.56
C GLN A 462 -0.96 -16.72 0.18
N ILE A 463 -1.20 -16.38 -1.10
CA ILE A 463 -2.54 -16.06 -1.62
C ILE A 463 -3.46 -17.28 -1.51
N ASP A 464 -2.97 -18.45 -1.88
CA ASP A 464 -3.73 -19.72 -1.79
C ASP A 464 -4.03 -20.11 -0.32
N ALA A 465 -3.20 -19.69 0.63
CA ALA A 465 -3.46 -19.80 2.07
C ALA A 465 -4.51 -18.78 2.59
N GLY A 466 -5.14 -18.00 1.72
CA GLY A 466 -6.16 -17.00 2.06
C GLY A 466 -5.60 -15.71 2.65
N CYS A 467 -4.29 -15.46 2.51
CA CYS A 467 -3.63 -14.25 3.01
C CYS A 467 -3.44 -13.23 1.88
N PHE A 468 -3.33 -11.95 2.25
CA PHE A 468 -2.85 -10.89 1.38
C PHE A 468 -1.33 -10.74 1.61
N PRO A 469 -0.48 -11.00 0.61
CA PRO A 469 0.96 -10.85 0.78
C PRO A 469 1.34 -9.41 1.09
N LEU A 470 2.22 -9.23 2.08
CA LEU A 470 2.82 -7.95 2.43
C LEU A 470 4.30 -7.98 2.02
N VAL A 471 4.64 -7.24 0.96
CA VAL A 471 5.96 -7.26 0.33
C VAL A 471 6.69 -5.94 0.57
N VAL A 472 8.00 -5.99 0.80
CA VAL A 472 8.79 -4.80 1.09
C VAL A 472 9.13 -4.04 -0.19
N THR A 473 8.80 -2.75 -0.24
CA THR A 473 9.12 -1.86 -1.35
C THR A 473 10.63 -1.80 -1.62
N ARG A 474 11.02 -1.77 -2.90
CA ARG A 474 12.40 -1.54 -3.34
C ARG A 474 12.53 -0.22 -4.07
N TRP A 475 13.73 0.35 -4.03
CA TRP A 475 13.99 1.73 -4.42
C TRP A 475 15.11 1.83 -5.46
N ASP A 476 15.22 3.00 -6.08
CA ASP A 476 16.24 3.36 -7.06
C ASP A 476 16.33 2.31 -8.19
N LYS A 477 17.55 1.89 -8.54
CA LYS A 477 17.83 0.86 -9.54
C LYS A 477 17.26 -0.54 -9.22
N ARG A 478 16.69 -0.75 -8.03
CA ARG A 478 16.15 -2.03 -7.56
C ARG A 478 14.62 -2.06 -7.52
N VAL A 479 13.92 -1.06 -8.05
CA VAL A 479 12.46 -1.12 -8.17
C VAL A 479 12.02 -2.44 -8.82
N TRP A 480 10.90 -2.99 -8.33
CA TRP A 480 10.32 -4.28 -8.74
C TRP A 480 11.15 -5.53 -8.41
N ARG A 481 12.32 -5.39 -7.79
CA ARG A 481 13.16 -6.53 -7.41
C ARG A 481 12.51 -7.44 -6.37
N GLN A 482 11.57 -6.92 -5.57
CA GLN A 482 10.78 -7.69 -4.61
C GLN A 482 9.92 -8.79 -5.27
N PHE A 483 9.70 -8.71 -6.59
CA PHE A 483 9.03 -9.72 -7.40
C PHE A 483 9.97 -10.47 -8.35
N GLY A 484 11.30 -10.30 -8.20
CA GLY A 484 12.29 -10.99 -9.03
C GLY A 484 12.68 -10.29 -10.33
N TYR A 485 12.18 -9.09 -10.62
CA TYR A 485 12.48 -8.36 -11.84
C TYR A 485 13.78 -7.54 -11.72
N LEU A 486 14.67 -7.68 -12.71
CA LEU A 486 16.00 -7.04 -12.75
C LEU A 486 16.04 -5.95 -13.81
N GLY A 487 16.72 -4.83 -13.53
CA GLY A 487 16.90 -3.73 -14.48
C GLY A 487 15.63 -2.92 -14.78
N TRP A 488 14.55 -3.16 -14.04
CA TRP A 488 13.22 -2.60 -14.33
C TRP A 488 13.10 -1.09 -14.09
N ALA A 489 14.12 -0.47 -13.48
CA ALA A 489 14.22 0.98 -13.35
C ALA A 489 14.40 1.71 -14.70
N SER A 490 14.84 1.01 -15.75
CA SER A 490 14.97 1.58 -17.09
C SER A 490 13.66 1.44 -17.88
N PRO A 491 13.06 2.55 -18.35
CA PRO A 491 11.90 2.51 -19.24
C PRO A 491 12.15 1.75 -20.55
N GLU A 492 13.40 1.68 -21.02
CA GLU A 492 13.77 0.91 -22.22
C GLU A 492 13.60 -0.60 -22.00
N ILE A 493 13.80 -1.07 -20.76
CA ILE A 493 13.64 -2.47 -20.37
C ILE A 493 12.20 -2.75 -19.97
N SER A 494 11.61 -1.91 -19.11
CA SER A 494 10.26 -2.14 -18.58
C SER A 494 9.16 -1.86 -19.61
N GLY A 495 9.40 -0.96 -20.56
CA GLY A 495 8.38 -0.48 -21.50
C GLY A 495 7.18 0.18 -20.80
N GLY A 496 7.35 0.65 -19.56
CA GLY A 496 6.26 1.18 -18.73
C GLY A 496 5.29 0.13 -18.18
N LYS A 497 5.66 -1.17 -18.25
CA LYS A 497 4.87 -2.27 -17.69
C LYS A 497 5.21 -2.50 -16.21
N PRO A 498 4.25 -2.96 -15.39
CA PRO A 498 4.51 -3.43 -14.03
C PRO A 498 5.54 -4.56 -14.02
N GLY A 499 6.45 -4.55 -13.06
CA GLY A 499 7.50 -5.58 -12.89
C GLY A 499 7.03 -6.72 -11.99
N VAL A 500 5.93 -7.37 -12.34
CA VAL A 500 5.31 -8.46 -11.56
C VAL A 500 4.64 -9.47 -12.51
N ASP A 501 4.69 -10.76 -12.17
CA ASP A 501 4.09 -11.82 -12.98
C ASP A 501 2.54 -11.77 -12.88
N ALA A 502 1.85 -11.74 -14.02
CA ALA A 502 0.37 -11.70 -14.08
C ALA A 502 -0.30 -12.90 -13.38
N ALA A 503 0.40 -14.04 -13.28
CA ALA A 503 -0.09 -15.26 -12.63
C ALA A 503 -0.43 -15.07 -11.13
N LEU A 504 0.16 -14.07 -10.46
CA LEU A 504 -0.18 -13.73 -9.08
C LEU A 504 -1.59 -13.18 -8.91
N PHE A 505 -2.12 -12.51 -9.93
CA PHE A 505 -3.40 -11.79 -9.82
C PHE A 505 -4.59 -12.62 -10.29
N GLN A 506 -4.37 -13.75 -10.95
CA GLN A 506 -5.43 -14.63 -11.42
C GLN A 506 -6.24 -15.19 -10.25
N VAL A 507 -7.52 -15.47 -10.50
CA VAL A 507 -8.41 -16.09 -9.49
C VAL A 507 -7.91 -17.50 -9.19
N GLU A 508 -7.73 -18.32 -10.23
CA GLU A 508 -7.18 -19.67 -10.12
C GLU A 508 -5.67 -19.64 -9.84
N SER A 509 -5.21 -20.63 -9.07
CA SER A 509 -3.78 -20.83 -8.84
C SER A 509 -3.15 -21.56 -10.02
N PHE A 510 -1.94 -21.13 -10.39
CA PHE A 510 -1.13 -21.87 -11.36
C PHE A 510 -0.44 -23.09 -10.73
N LEU A 511 -0.40 -23.18 -9.39
CA LEU A 511 0.19 -24.31 -8.68
C LEU A 511 -0.73 -25.52 -8.79
N ASP A 512 -0.21 -26.65 -9.29
CA ASP A 512 -0.97 -27.89 -9.33
C ASP A 512 -0.81 -28.72 -8.04
N VAL A 513 -1.52 -29.84 -7.98
CA VAL A 513 -1.55 -30.72 -6.79
C VAL A 513 -0.15 -31.21 -6.40
N ASP A 514 0.71 -31.50 -7.38
CA ASP A 514 2.07 -31.98 -7.11
C ASP A 514 2.93 -30.83 -6.56
N ASP A 515 2.79 -29.62 -7.11
CA ASP A 515 3.48 -28.44 -6.61
C ASP A 515 3.08 -28.13 -5.16
N VAL A 516 1.77 -28.12 -4.88
CA VAL A 516 1.25 -27.91 -3.52
C VAL A 516 1.80 -28.97 -2.56
N THR A 517 1.78 -30.24 -2.93
CA THR A 517 2.33 -31.34 -2.11
C THR A 517 3.82 -31.13 -1.80
N ARG A 518 4.60 -30.73 -2.81
CA ARG A 518 6.04 -30.44 -2.63
C ARG A 518 6.27 -29.24 -1.71
N LEU A 519 5.50 -28.16 -1.87
CA LEU A 519 5.59 -26.97 -1.02
C LEU A 519 5.14 -27.26 0.41
N GLU A 520 4.11 -28.08 0.60
CA GLU A 520 3.64 -28.51 1.91
C GLU A 520 4.71 -29.26 2.70
N ALA A 521 5.47 -30.13 2.03
CA ALA A 521 6.56 -30.91 2.61
C ALA A 521 7.73 -30.06 3.14
N LEU A 522 7.92 -28.84 2.65
CA LEU A 522 9.03 -27.96 3.05
C LEU A 522 8.96 -27.50 4.51
N ALA A 523 7.75 -27.41 5.10
CA ALA A 523 7.57 -26.90 6.46
C ALA A 523 7.64 -27.97 7.55
N ILE A 524 7.75 -29.26 7.21
CA ILE A 524 7.61 -30.39 8.15
C ILE A 524 8.75 -30.49 9.18
N VAL A 525 9.76 -29.61 9.16
CA VAL A 525 11.00 -29.84 9.92
C VAL A 525 11.01 -29.33 11.38
N HIS A 526 9.99 -28.61 11.89
CA HIS A 526 10.08 -28.02 13.25
C HIS A 526 8.86 -28.18 14.18
N ALA A 527 8.12 -29.28 14.09
CA ALA A 527 7.17 -29.68 15.15
C ALA A 527 7.84 -30.41 16.34
N SER A 528 9.17 -30.42 16.46
CA SER A 528 9.88 -31.19 17.48
C SER A 528 11.19 -30.53 17.92
N SER A 529 11.08 -29.55 18.82
CA SER A 529 12.12 -29.22 19.82
C SER A 529 11.54 -28.37 20.93
#